data_AF-A0A9D9CVE2-F1
#
_entry.id   AF-A0A9D9CVE2-F1
#
_cell.length_a   1.000
_cell.length_b   1.000
_cell.length_c   1.000
_cell.angle_alpha   90.00
_cell.angle_beta   90.00
_cell.angle_gamma   90.00
#
_symmetry.space_group_name_H-M   'P 1'
#
loop_
_entity.id
_entity.type
_entity.pdbx_description
1 polymer ?
#
loop_
_entity_poly.entity_id
_entity_poly.type
_entity_poly.pdbx_seq_one_letter_code
_entity_poly.pdbx_strand_id
1 'polypeptide(L)'
;YLRIGSDYTDNYYEYKINNVSYTPAGEISREGIWPMEVDFAFDDFVNLKMERNKANKAGRAFDPTMRYTKAYGNNELTIKGHPSIGDIRTLMVGVINESGETKNMEIWLDELRMAGFDEDGGWAALGKIGFTLSDFASFDATGRIETTGFGGVESNVMDRNMEDVYSLDMSATVQLGKLFPEKAHVNMPLTVTHSREKEKPKYDPTNTDVLLKDALKDASDAYKDSLEKISVVSSEQTSFALTNVRVGIASKDPMPYDPANFSFSVAFTKRNEHDIDVQYDMTRTYRGDFNYSYSLSPKALMPFKNSKFFKTKKWKLFTDFGFYPMPNSYTFSLNMDRSYNEVLARELGSDPTTITKRDLITDMTWDKNFNMTRRADIKWNFTKNIKLSFATAMNSEIEESLAFNSEYLDLPRMREYKYNREYIYDLREDSITQWAKDLRESTLKSFLAAGEPYNYSQQLNISYAIPINKISAFDWITANASYTGNYDWQRGVTINPNTYTSNNDIADSKRSWNGDVRFNMETLYNKSSYL
;
A
#
# COMPACT_ATOMS: atom_id res chain seq x y z
N TYR A 1 44.26 4.05 22.33
CA TYR A 1 43.43 4.60 21.24
C TYR A 1 41.99 4.16 21.44
N LEU A 2 41.04 4.92 20.91
CA LEU A 2 39.62 4.60 20.85
C LEU A 2 39.20 4.54 19.37
N ARG A 3 38.64 3.42 18.93
CA ARG A 3 38.03 3.22 17.62
C ARG A 3 36.53 3.21 17.73
N ILE A 4 35.88 3.87 16.78
CA ILE A 4 34.43 4.01 16.70
C ILE A 4 34.02 3.85 15.23
N GLY A 5 33.05 2.98 14.94
CA GLY A 5 32.57 2.81 13.56
C GLY A 5 31.59 1.66 13.40
N SER A 6 31.44 1.21 12.14
CA SER A 6 30.59 0.08 11.79
C SER A 6 31.31 -1.28 11.96
N ASP A 7 32.65 -1.27 11.95
CA ASP A 7 33.49 -2.44 12.22
C ASP A 7 34.80 -2.07 12.95
N TYR A 8 35.68 -3.05 13.21
CA TYR A 8 36.94 -2.84 13.95
C TYR A 8 38.17 -2.59 13.06
N THR A 9 38.08 -2.88 11.76
CA THR A 9 39.24 -3.12 10.89
C THR A 9 39.27 -2.25 9.65
N ASP A 10 38.13 -1.96 9.04
CA ASP A 10 38.02 -1.40 7.71
C ASP A 10 37.23 -0.09 7.66
N ASN A 11 36.22 0.07 8.51
CA ASN A 11 35.38 1.27 8.58
C ASN A 11 35.32 1.81 10.01
N TYR A 12 36.29 2.66 10.35
CA TYR A 12 36.38 3.27 11.68
C TYR A 12 37.01 4.66 11.67
N TYR A 13 36.58 5.45 12.65
CA TYR A 13 37.29 6.61 13.18
C TYR A 13 38.14 6.17 14.38
N GLU A 14 39.35 6.71 14.52
CA GLU A 14 40.26 6.38 15.63
C GLU A 14 40.82 7.67 16.24
N TYR A 15 40.65 7.81 17.55
CA TYR A 15 41.35 8.79 18.38
C TYR A 15 42.53 8.11 19.08
N LYS A 16 43.76 8.53 18.78
CA LYS A 16 44.98 8.00 19.40
C LYS A 16 45.60 9.04 20.33
N ILE A 17 45.71 8.69 21.60
CA ILE A 17 46.52 9.41 22.58
C ILE A 17 47.98 9.00 22.37
N ASN A 18 48.87 9.95 22.13
CA ASN A 18 50.28 9.65 21.91
C ASN A 18 51.06 9.49 23.22
N ASN A 19 50.71 10.28 24.24
CA ASN A 19 51.39 10.27 25.54
C ASN A 19 50.41 9.88 26.65
N VAL A 20 50.54 8.65 27.13
CA VAL A 20 49.74 8.14 28.25
C VAL A 20 50.43 8.53 29.56
N SER A 21 49.70 9.26 30.42
CA SER A 21 50.14 9.61 31.78
C SER A 21 49.89 8.44 32.73
N TYR A 22 50.87 8.13 33.59
CA TYR A 22 50.77 7.08 34.60
C TYR A 22 50.46 7.67 35.97
N THR A 23 49.60 6.99 36.72
CA THR A 23 49.35 7.31 38.13
C THR A 23 50.59 6.95 38.98
N PRO A 24 51.16 7.91 39.73
CA PRO A 24 52.28 7.64 40.63
C PRO A 24 51.92 6.62 41.72
N ALA A 25 52.91 5.85 42.17
CA ALA A 25 52.71 4.89 43.25
C ALA A 25 52.30 5.60 44.56
N GLY A 26 51.19 5.18 45.16
CA GLY A 26 50.65 5.76 46.40
C GLY A 26 49.74 6.97 46.19
N GLU A 27 49.42 7.34 44.95
CA GLU A 27 48.46 8.40 44.64
C GLU A 27 47.03 7.98 45.03
N ILE A 28 46.30 8.91 45.67
CA ILE A 28 44.93 8.67 46.16
C ILE A 28 43.96 9.79 45.80
N SER A 29 44.45 10.92 45.27
CA SER A 29 43.60 12.00 44.78
C SER A 29 42.86 11.57 43.52
N ARG A 30 41.65 12.10 43.34
CA ARG A 30 40.84 11.79 42.15
C ARG A 30 41.55 12.23 40.88
N GLU A 31 42.14 13.41 40.89
CA GLU A 31 42.83 14.00 39.75
C GLU A 31 44.14 13.26 39.41
N GLY A 32 44.82 12.69 40.40
CA GLY A 32 46.01 11.86 40.19
C GLY A 32 45.69 10.43 39.71
N ILE A 33 44.54 9.87 40.11
CA ILE A 33 44.05 8.57 39.62
C ILE A 33 43.50 8.69 38.20
N TRP A 34 42.84 9.80 37.86
CA TRP A 34 42.32 10.10 36.52
C TRP A 34 43.08 11.27 35.86
N PRO A 35 44.36 11.09 35.52
CA PRO A 35 45.21 12.18 35.02
C PRO A 35 44.94 12.51 33.54
N MET A 36 44.02 11.81 32.88
CA MET A 36 43.72 11.95 31.45
C MET A 36 42.22 11.95 31.22
N GLU A 37 41.75 12.83 30.34
CA GLU A 37 40.40 12.85 29.82
C GLU A 37 40.47 12.79 28.28
N VAL A 38 39.63 11.95 27.67
CA VAL A 38 39.49 11.89 26.22
C VAL A 38 38.28 12.74 25.85
N ASP A 39 38.56 13.93 25.33
CA ASP A 39 37.55 14.88 24.88
C ASP A 39 37.85 15.28 23.43
N PHE A 40 36.87 15.04 22.55
CA PHE A 40 36.92 15.41 21.15
C PHE A 40 35.50 15.61 20.62
N ALA A 41 35.33 16.52 19.67
CA ALA A 41 34.05 16.71 19.00
C ALA A 41 33.89 15.68 17.90
N PHE A 42 32.68 15.12 17.74
CA PHE A 42 32.38 14.25 16.59
C PHE A 42 32.58 14.97 15.25
N ASP A 43 32.34 16.29 15.21
CA ASP A 43 32.63 17.13 14.04
C ASP A 43 34.10 17.08 13.61
N ASP A 44 35.05 16.84 14.51
CA ASP A 44 36.46 16.69 14.15
C ASP A 44 36.69 15.45 13.27
N PHE A 45 35.94 14.37 13.52
CA PHE A 45 35.96 13.17 12.67
C PHE A 45 35.30 13.42 11.32
N VAL A 46 34.16 14.12 11.30
CA VAL A 46 33.48 14.50 10.04
C VAL A 46 34.37 15.41 9.20
N ASN A 47 35.01 16.40 9.81
CA ASN A 47 35.96 17.29 9.14
C ASN A 47 37.18 16.52 8.60
N LEU A 48 37.73 15.56 9.36
CA LEU A 48 38.82 14.70 8.90
C LEU A 48 38.40 13.86 7.68
N LYS A 49 37.17 13.32 7.70
CA LYS A 49 36.59 12.61 6.54
C LYS A 49 36.51 13.52 5.31
N MET A 50 35.95 14.73 5.46
CA MET A 50 35.82 15.68 4.35
C MET A 50 37.19 16.10 3.81
N GLU A 51 38.16 16.38 4.68
CA GLU A 51 39.53 16.74 4.30
C GLU A 51 40.22 15.60 3.53
N ARG A 52 40.11 14.37 4.01
CA ARG A 52 40.60 13.19 3.30
C ARG A 52 39.95 13.06 1.92
N ASN A 53 38.63 13.18 1.83
CA ASN A 53 37.90 13.06 0.56
C ASN A 53 38.33 14.15 -0.43
N LYS A 54 38.66 15.35 0.07
CA LYS A 54 39.21 16.46 -0.73
C LYS A 54 40.68 16.30 -1.08
N ALA A 55 41.45 15.53 -0.32
CA ALA A 55 42.88 15.31 -0.51
C ALA A 55 43.16 14.45 -1.76
N ASN A 56 42.84 15.00 -2.93
CA ASN A 56 43.29 14.54 -4.23
C ASN A 56 44.81 14.71 -4.30
N LYS A 57 45.55 13.65 -3.99
CA LYS A 57 46.99 13.63 -4.27
C LYS A 57 47.17 13.48 -5.79
N ALA A 58 47.54 14.57 -6.45
CA ALA A 58 48.09 14.59 -7.80
C ALA A 58 47.32 13.73 -8.84
N GLY A 59 46.00 13.90 -8.90
CA GLY A 59 45.16 13.23 -9.92
C GLY A 59 44.74 11.79 -9.58
N ARG A 60 44.90 11.33 -8.32
CA ARG A 60 44.26 10.12 -7.83
C ARG A 60 43.46 10.43 -6.56
N ALA A 61 42.23 9.94 -6.50
CA ALA A 61 41.42 9.94 -5.28
C ALA A 61 42.18 9.18 -4.17
N PHE A 62 42.10 9.66 -2.93
CA PHE A 62 42.65 8.94 -1.79
C PHE A 62 41.91 7.60 -1.65
N ASP A 63 42.66 6.48 -1.63
CA ASP A 63 42.09 5.16 -1.42
C ASP A 63 41.47 5.08 -0.01
N PRO A 64 40.14 4.96 0.14
CA PRO A 64 39.49 4.94 1.43
C PRO A 64 39.94 3.77 2.31
N THR A 65 40.49 2.70 1.74
CA THR A 65 41.01 1.56 2.50
C THR A 65 42.33 1.87 3.23
N MET A 66 43.01 2.97 2.89
CA MET A 66 44.20 3.43 3.59
C MET A 66 43.84 4.28 4.81
N ARG A 67 44.67 4.19 5.86
CA ARG A 67 44.57 5.07 7.03
C ARG A 67 44.94 6.49 6.63
N TYR A 68 44.05 7.44 6.91
CA TYR A 68 44.35 8.87 6.83
C TYR A 68 44.44 9.44 8.25
N THR A 69 45.63 9.87 8.64
CA THR A 69 45.93 10.33 10.01
C THR A 69 46.36 11.80 10.00
N LYS A 70 45.85 12.57 10.97
CA LYS A 70 46.19 13.98 11.19
C LYS A 70 46.44 14.25 12.66
N ALA A 71 47.38 15.16 12.94
CA ALA A 71 47.64 15.62 14.31
C ALA A 71 46.43 16.41 14.87
N TYR A 72 46.11 16.18 16.13
CA TYR A 72 45.05 16.81 16.89
C TYR A 72 45.59 17.20 18.28
N GLY A 73 46.08 18.43 18.40
CA GLY A 73 46.88 18.83 19.56
C GLY A 73 48.12 17.93 19.71
N ASN A 74 48.25 17.27 20.87
CA ASN A 74 49.30 16.28 21.13
C ASN A 74 48.92 14.84 20.71
N ASN A 75 47.70 14.65 20.23
CA ASN A 75 47.10 13.38 19.88
C ASN A 75 46.92 13.25 18.36
N GLU A 76 46.32 12.16 17.89
CA GLU A 76 46.08 11.90 16.47
C GLU A 76 44.64 11.47 16.22
N LEU A 77 44.05 11.96 15.13
CA LEU A 77 42.80 11.45 14.58
C LEU A 77 43.11 10.66 13.31
N THR A 78 42.49 9.49 13.16
CA THR A 78 42.61 8.65 11.98
C THR A 78 41.24 8.25 11.47
N ILE A 79 41.08 8.17 10.15
CA ILE A 79 39.94 7.54 9.48
C ILE A 79 40.44 6.44 8.53
N LYS A 80 39.70 5.32 8.49
CA LYS A 80 39.83 4.26 7.48
C LYS A 80 38.43 3.85 7.02
N GLY A 81 38.23 3.64 5.72
CA GLY A 81 36.98 3.22 5.09
C GLY A 81 35.94 4.34 4.96
N HIS A 82 34.66 3.96 4.96
CA HIS A 82 33.52 4.88 5.02
C HIS A 82 32.72 4.66 6.31
N PRO A 83 33.32 4.86 7.50
CA PRO A 83 32.57 4.81 8.76
C PRO A 83 31.49 5.89 8.76
N SER A 84 30.42 5.69 9.52
CA SER A 84 29.43 6.73 9.79
C SER A 84 29.18 6.82 11.30
N ILE A 85 29.14 8.03 11.84
CA ILE A 85 28.71 8.30 13.22
C ILE A 85 27.21 8.01 13.38
N GLY A 86 26.43 8.08 12.30
CA GLY A 86 25.03 7.67 12.29
C GLY A 86 24.82 6.15 12.38
N ASP A 87 25.86 5.33 12.17
CA ASP A 87 25.81 3.87 12.27
C ASP A 87 27.03 3.32 13.03
N ILE A 88 27.12 3.66 14.32
CA ILE A 88 28.14 3.12 15.22
C ILE A 88 27.66 1.78 15.78
N ARG A 89 28.37 0.70 15.41
CA ARG A 89 28.11 -0.67 15.89
C ARG A 89 29.20 -1.18 16.80
N THR A 90 30.41 -0.63 16.66
CA THR A 90 31.60 -1.09 17.36
C THR A 90 32.30 0.07 18.05
N LEU A 91 32.70 -0.20 19.29
CA LEU A 91 33.62 0.63 20.06
C LEU A 91 34.78 -0.27 20.50
N MET A 92 36.01 0.13 20.18
CA MET A 92 37.21 -0.61 20.57
C MET A 92 38.19 0.34 21.26
N VAL A 93 38.49 0.04 22.51
CA VAL A 93 39.62 0.65 23.21
C VAL A 93 40.81 -0.29 23.10
N GLY A 94 41.93 0.22 22.61
CA GLY A 94 43.14 -0.56 22.42
C GLY A 94 44.39 0.17 22.89
N VAL A 95 45.40 -0.61 23.23
CA VAL A 95 46.67 -0.13 23.78
C VAL A 95 47.78 -0.64 22.89
N ILE A 96 48.66 0.26 22.46
CA ILE A 96 49.79 -0.09 21.61
C ILE A 96 51.05 0.17 22.41
N ASN A 97 51.88 -0.86 22.51
CA ASN A 97 53.19 -0.75 23.12
C ASN A 97 54.24 -0.49 22.03
N GLU A 98 54.69 0.75 21.92
CA GLU A 98 55.70 1.19 20.94
C GLU A 98 57.14 1.12 21.49
N SER A 99 57.32 0.71 22.76
CA SER A 99 58.64 0.74 23.44
C SER A 99 59.60 -0.38 23.02
N GLY A 100 59.12 -1.40 22.31
CA GLY A 100 59.90 -2.58 21.94
C GLY A 100 60.19 -3.56 23.09
N GLU A 101 59.84 -3.22 24.33
CA GLU A 101 60.00 -4.07 25.52
C GLU A 101 58.65 -4.56 26.04
N THR A 102 58.62 -5.71 26.75
CA THR A 102 57.38 -6.15 27.41
C THR A 102 57.05 -5.24 28.60
N LYS A 103 55.82 -4.71 28.64
CA LYS A 103 55.31 -3.87 29.74
C LYS A 103 54.07 -4.53 30.34
N ASN A 104 53.98 -4.49 31.67
CA ASN A 104 52.77 -4.86 32.41
C ASN A 104 52.05 -3.57 32.80
N MET A 105 50.76 -3.51 32.52
CA MET A 105 49.96 -2.31 32.76
C MET A 105 48.53 -2.70 33.08
N GLU A 106 47.92 -1.93 33.97
CA GLU A 106 46.50 -1.99 34.28
C GLU A 106 45.89 -0.66 33.84
N ILE A 107 44.79 -0.72 33.08
CA ILE A 107 44.11 0.47 32.57
C ILE A 107 42.67 0.41 33.01
N TRP A 108 42.23 1.48 33.65
CA TRP A 108 40.85 1.68 34.02
C TRP A 108 40.20 2.67 33.05
N LEU A 109 38.94 2.42 32.74
CA LEU A 109 38.13 3.23 31.82
C LEU A 109 36.86 3.62 32.55
N ASP A 110 36.67 4.92 32.73
CA ASP A 110 35.50 5.54 33.36
C ASP A 110 35.50 7.02 32.95
N GLU A 111 34.41 7.70 32.60
CA GLU A 111 33.07 7.28 32.15
C GLU A 111 33.01 7.53 30.63
N LEU A 112 32.32 6.68 29.84
CA LEU A 112 32.04 7.01 28.44
C LEU A 112 30.72 7.76 28.36
N ARG A 113 30.79 9.06 28.07
CA ARG A 113 29.61 9.92 27.92
C ARG A 113 29.64 10.71 26.63
N MET A 114 28.45 11.01 26.12
CA MET A 114 28.24 11.99 25.05
C MET A 114 27.55 13.21 25.66
N ALA A 115 28.03 14.39 25.30
CA ALA A 115 27.50 15.66 25.79
C ALA A 115 27.48 16.69 24.65
N GLY A 116 26.72 17.77 24.82
CA GLY A 116 26.60 18.81 23.80
C GLY A 116 25.74 18.36 22.61
N PHE A 117 24.50 17.94 22.87
CA PHE A 117 23.53 17.63 21.82
C PHE A 117 23.22 18.89 20.99
N ASP A 118 23.02 18.72 19.68
CA ASP A 118 22.49 19.77 18.82
C ASP A 118 21.07 20.15 19.29
N GLU A 119 20.91 21.36 19.82
CA GLU A 119 19.62 21.91 20.26
C GLU A 119 18.95 22.77 19.19
N ASP A 120 19.29 22.56 17.91
CA ASP A 120 18.69 23.28 16.78
C ASP A 120 17.16 23.14 16.81
N GLY A 121 16.46 24.28 16.87
CA GLY A 121 15.01 24.33 16.79
C GLY A 121 14.53 24.31 15.36
N GLY A 122 13.43 23.61 15.10
CA GLY A 122 12.68 23.72 13.85
C GLY A 122 11.40 24.54 14.02
N TRP A 123 10.79 24.89 12.90
CA TRP A 123 9.46 25.47 12.82
C TRP A 123 8.57 24.64 11.89
N ALA A 124 7.26 24.75 12.09
CA ALA A 124 6.26 24.21 11.19
C ALA A 124 5.21 25.27 10.85
N ALA A 125 4.69 25.22 9.64
CA ALA A 125 3.56 26.01 9.19
C ALA A 125 2.54 25.11 8.50
N LEU A 126 1.27 25.30 8.84
CA LEU A 126 0.14 24.60 8.25
C LEU A 126 -0.85 25.63 7.70
N GLY A 127 -1.02 25.62 6.38
CA GLY A 127 -2.02 26.42 5.69
C GLY A 127 -3.18 25.53 5.23
N LYS A 128 -4.42 25.97 5.46
CA LYS A 128 -5.62 25.30 4.95
C LYS A 128 -6.52 26.32 4.26
N ILE A 129 -6.94 26.00 3.06
CA ILE A 129 -7.84 26.81 2.24
C ILE A 129 -9.00 25.91 1.82
N GLY A 130 -10.22 26.35 2.11
CA GLY A 130 -11.44 25.63 1.73
C GLY A 130 -12.44 26.59 1.08
N PHE A 131 -12.98 26.21 -0.07
CA PHE A 131 -14.04 26.92 -0.77
C PHE A 131 -15.20 25.97 -1.02
N THR A 132 -16.42 26.43 -0.78
CA THR A 132 -17.63 25.66 -1.11
C THR A 132 -18.62 26.57 -1.84
N LEU A 133 -19.04 26.12 -3.02
CA LEU A 133 -20.05 26.75 -3.84
C LEU A 133 -21.37 25.97 -3.72
N SER A 134 -22.14 26.30 -2.69
CA SER A 134 -23.44 25.66 -2.37
C SER A 134 -23.33 24.13 -2.39
N ASP A 135 -24.11 23.49 -3.25
CA ASP A 135 -24.25 22.06 -3.50
C ASP A 135 -23.64 21.66 -4.87
N PHE A 136 -22.87 22.56 -5.49
CA PHE A 136 -22.29 22.37 -6.82
C PHE A 136 -20.83 21.94 -6.76
N ALA A 137 -19.98 22.64 -6.00
CA ALA A 137 -18.55 22.34 -5.97
C ALA A 137 -17.91 22.69 -4.63
N SER A 138 -16.86 21.95 -4.28
CA SER A 138 -15.95 22.27 -3.18
C SER A 138 -14.51 22.11 -3.63
N PHE A 139 -13.63 22.90 -3.03
CA PHE A 139 -12.19 22.80 -3.21
C PHE A 139 -11.51 22.96 -1.86
N ASP A 140 -10.59 22.06 -1.55
CA ASP A 140 -9.81 22.06 -0.33
C ASP A 140 -8.33 21.93 -0.71
N ALA A 141 -7.49 22.79 -0.13
CA ALA A 141 -6.05 22.72 -0.25
C ALA A 141 -5.40 22.84 1.13
N THR A 142 -4.51 21.90 1.45
CA THR A 142 -3.69 21.91 2.66
C THR A 142 -2.22 21.93 2.26
N GLY A 143 -1.48 22.90 2.79
CA GLY A 143 -0.02 22.96 2.64
C GLY A 143 0.63 22.84 4.01
N ARG A 144 1.65 21.98 4.13
CA ARG A 144 2.46 21.83 5.34
C ARG A 144 3.91 22.06 4.99
N ILE A 145 4.59 22.82 5.82
CA ILE A 145 6.04 22.91 5.85
C ILE A 145 6.47 22.58 7.26
N GLU A 146 7.42 21.67 7.40
CA GLU A 146 8.06 21.33 8.65
C GLU A 146 9.56 21.29 8.40
N THR A 147 10.33 21.87 9.30
CA THR A 147 11.79 21.89 9.18
C THR A 147 12.42 20.98 10.21
N THR A 148 13.62 20.52 9.88
CA THR A 148 14.47 19.73 10.75
C THR A 148 14.56 20.35 12.14
N GLY A 149 14.45 19.53 13.19
CA GLY A 149 14.46 19.93 14.59
C GLY A 149 13.08 20.30 15.15
N PHE A 150 12.03 20.34 14.32
CA PHE A 150 10.66 20.49 14.82
C PHE A 150 10.17 19.20 15.49
N GLY A 151 9.40 19.34 16.55
CA GLY A 151 8.85 18.22 17.32
C GLY A 151 7.90 18.68 18.43
N GLY A 152 7.21 17.74 19.07
CA GLY A 152 6.37 18.00 20.23
C GLY A 152 7.18 18.49 21.43
N VAL A 153 6.54 19.10 22.44
CA VAL A 153 7.22 19.59 23.65
C VAL A 153 7.81 18.43 24.47
N GLU A 154 7.16 17.28 24.39
CA GLU A 154 7.54 16.01 24.97
C GLU A 154 8.56 15.21 24.15
N SER A 155 8.93 15.67 22.95
CA SER A 155 9.88 14.96 22.09
C SER A 155 11.29 15.02 22.65
N ASN A 156 11.95 13.85 22.78
CA ASN A 156 13.38 13.80 23.07
C ASN A 156 14.16 14.24 21.82
N VAL A 157 15.44 14.59 22.00
CA VAL A 157 16.31 15.02 20.89
C VAL A 157 16.34 14.02 19.73
N MET A 158 16.28 12.72 20.03
CA MET A 158 16.28 11.66 19.00
C MET A 158 14.92 11.47 18.30
N ASP A 159 13.83 11.99 18.87
CA ASP A 159 12.46 11.86 18.33
C ASP A 159 12.08 13.07 17.46
N ARG A 160 12.95 14.09 17.38
CA ARG A 160 12.73 15.28 16.56
C ARG A 160 12.96 14.99 15.09
N ASN A 161 12.25 15.73 14.24
CA ASN A 161 12.34 15.54 12.81
C ASN A 161 13.78 15.78 12.31
N MET A 162 14.34 14.84 11.55
CA MET A 162 15.67 14.95 10.94
C MET A 162 15.62 15.41 9.47
N GLU A 163 14.44 15.75 8.99
CA GLU A 163 14.16 16.06 7.59
C GLU A 163 13.29 17.32 7.47
N ASP A 164 13.48 18.07 6.39
CA ASP A 164 12.54 19.11 6.01
C ASP A 164 11.42 18.50 5.17
N VAL A 165 10.18 18.60 5.64
CA VAL A 165 9.00 18.02 5.00
C VAL A 165 8.16 19.13 4.36
N TYR A 166 7.87 18.98 3.08
CA TYR A 166 7.01 19.88 2.31
C TYR A 166 5.87 19.07 1.71
N SER A 167 4.64 19.27 2.20
CA SER A 167 3.46 18.60 1.66
C SER A 167 2.44 19.59 1.11
N LEU A 168 1.79 19.20 0.01
CA LEU A 168 0.69 19.92 -0.61
C LEU A 168 -0.39 18.91 -1.01
N ASP A 169 -1.55 19.02 -0.40
CA ASP A 169 -2.73 18.20 -0.68
C ASP A 169 -3.84 19.07 -1.23
N MET A 170 -4.33 18.75 -2.42
CA MET A 170 -5.44 19.45 -3.07
C MET A 170 -6.54 18.45 -3.40
N SER A 171 -7.78 18.83 -3.15
CA SER A 171 -8.99 18.06 -3.47
C SER A 171 -10.05 18.99 -4.03
N ALA A 172 -10.60 18.63 -5.18
CA ALA A 172 -11.71 19.33 -5.79
C ALA A 172 -12.86 18.35 -6.05
N THR A 173 -14.04 18.65 -5.54
CA THR A 173 -15.26 17.86 -5.80
C THR A 173 -16.27 18.72 -6.55
N VAL A 174 -16.80 18.22 -7.66
CA VAL A 174 -17.82 18.87 -8.47
C VAL A 174 -19.00 17.93 -8.67
N GLN A 175 -20.19 18.40 -8.34
CA GLN A 175 -21.45 17.69 -8.56
C GLN A 175 -21.96 17.95 -9.98
N LEU A 176 -21.46 17.18 -10.95
CA LEU A 176 -21.86 17.25 -12.36
C LEU A 176 -23.36 16.97 -12.56
N GLY A 177 -23.99 16.26 -11.62
CA GLY A 177 -25.44 16.01 -11.61
C GLY A 177 -26.29 17.29 -11.59
N LYS A 178 -25.76 18.39 -11.06
CA LYS A 178 -26.45 19.70 -11.02
C LYS A 178 -26.51 20.39 -12.38
N LEU A 179 -25.76 19.92 -13.39
CA LEU A 179 -25.85 20.41 -14.78
C LEU A 179 -27.11 19.88 -15.49
N PHE A 180 -27.77 18.87 -14.93
CA PHE A 180 -29.00 18.30 -15.45
C PHE A 180 -30.22 18.94 -14.80
N PRO A 181 -31.40 18.92 -15.46
CA PRO A 181 -32.64 19.37 -14.85
C PRO A 181 -32.94 18.59 -13.56
N GLU A 182 -33.47 19.28 -12.54
CA GLU A 182 -33.73 18.69 -11.22
C GLU A 182 -34.60 17.42 -11.29
N LYS A 183 -35.58 17.38 -12.21
CA LYS A 183 -36.47 16.22 -12.46
C LYS A 183 -35.74 14.97 -12.95
N ALA A 184 -34.53 15.10 -13.47
CA ALA A 184 -33.73 13.95 -13.90
C ALA A 184 -33.08 13.22 -12.70
N HIS A 185 -33.03 13.87 -11.52
CA HIS A 185 -32.47 13.28 -10.28
C HIS A 185 -31.08 12.63 -10.48
N VAL A 186 -30.22 13.27 -11.28
CA VAL A 186 -28.87 12.76 -11.57
C VAL A 186 -27.94 13.07 -10.40
N ASN A 187 -27.31 12.03 -9.84
CA ASN A 187 -26.21 12.14 -8.91
C ASN A 187 -24.92 11.74 -9.63
N MET A 188 -23.96 12.65 -9.74
CA MET A 188 -22.71 12.43 -10.45
C MET A 188 -21.59 13.28 -9.83
N PRO A 189 -21.06 12.89 -8.66
CA PRO A 189 -19.94 13.58 -8.03
C PRO A 189 -18.61 13.16 -8.67
N LEU A 190 -17.88 14.13 -9.19
CA LEU A 190 -16.50 13.98 -9.66
C LEU A 190 -15.56 14.56 -8.59
N THR A 191 -14.65 13.76 -8.10
CA THR A 191 -13.56 14.19 -7.21
C THR A 191 -12.24 14.07 -7.94
N VAL A 192 -11.40 15.09 -7.85
CA VAL A 192 -10.02 15.11 -8.37
C VAL A 192 -9.12 15.48 -7.22
N THR A 193 -8.07 14.69 -6.98
CA THR A 193 -7.09 14.98 -5.94
C THR A 193 -5.69 15.03 -6.52
N HIS A 194 -4.85 15.88 -5.95
CA HIS A 194 -3.42 15.93 -6.23
C HIS A 194 -2.70 16.14 -4.91
N SER A 195 -1.84 15.22 -4.55
CA SER A 195 -1.03 15.22 -3.34
C SER A 195 0.43 15.12 -3.74
N ARG A 196 1.27 15.91 -3.09
CA ARG A 196 2.72 15.87 -3.28
C ARG A 196 3.40 16.07 -1.95
N GLU A 197 4.34 15.19 -1.66
CA GLU A 197 5.23 15.26 -0.51
C GLU A 197 6.68 15.23 -0.98
N LYS A 198 7.52 16.01 -0.29
CA LYS A 198 8.96 16.03 -0.45
C LYS A 198 9.61 16.06 0.91
N GLU A 199 10.58 15.20 1.09
CA GLU A 199 11.39 15.12 2.30
C GLU A 199 12.85 15.32 1.93
N LYS A 200 13.49 16.24 2.64
CA LYS A 200 14.91 16.55 2.44
C LYS A 200 15.67 16.25 3.73
N PRO A 201 16.53 15.24 3.77
CA PRO A 201 17.23 14.87 4.98
C PRO A 201 18.30 15.91 5.37
N LYS A 202 18.53 16.10 6.67
CA LYS A 202 19.61 16.94 7.22
C LYS A 202 20.99 16.40 6.83
N TYR A 203 21.14 15.07 6.87
CA TYR A 203 22.37 14.35 6.54
C TYR A 203 22.31 13.77 5.13
N ASP A 204 23.47 13.59 4.50
CA ASP A 204 23.59 12.90 3.23
C ASP A 204 23.16 11.43 3.39
N PRO A 205 22.16 10.92 2.67
CA PRO A 205 21.69 9.54 2.83
C PRO A 205 22.72 8.49 2.38
N THR A 206 23.68 8.87 1.52
CA THR A 206 24.82 8.01 1.16
C THR A 206 25.93 8.05 2.21
N ASN A 207 25.91 9.07 3.07
CA ASN A 207 26.90 9.25 4.11
C ASN A 207 26.33 9.99 5.34
N THR A 208 25.70 9.21 6.23
CA THR A 208 24.81 9.71 7.30
C THR A 208 25.49 10.49 8.44
N ASP A 209 26.79 10.75 8.35
CA ASP A 209 27.54 11.60 9.28
C ASP A 209 27.93 12.98 8.71
N VAL A 210 27.67 13.23 7.42
CA VAL A 210 27.94 14.52 6.77
C VAL A 210 26.61 15.22 6.50
N LEU A 211 26.53 16.51 6.82
CA LEU A 211 25.36 17.32 6.49
C LEU A 211 25.22 17.42 4.96
N LEU A 212 24.00 17.19 4.46
CA LEU A 212 23.73 17.23 3.01
C LEU A 212 24.14 18.58 2.39
N LYS A 213 23.95 19.67 3.14
CA LYS A 213 24.35 21.03 2.72
C LYS A 213 25.86 21.16 2.47
N ASP A 214 26.68 20.48 3.27
CA ASP A 214 28.14 20.55 3.19
C ASP A 214 28.64 19.63 2.08
N ALA A 215 28.05 18.44 1.95
CA ALA A 215 28.30 17.54 0.81
C ALA A 215 28.00 18.24 -0.54
N LEU A 216 26.88 18.95 -0.64
CA LEU A 216 26.50 19.71 -1.86
C LEU A 216 27.41 20.92 -2.14
N LYS A 217 28.03 21.50 -1.12
CA LYS A 217 28.97 22.63 -1.27
C LYS A 217 30.33 22.17 -1.79
N ASP A 218 30.75 20.98 -1.39
CA ASP A 218 32.04 20.39 -1.73
C ASP A 218 32.02 19.57 -3.03
N ALA A 219 30.81 19.25 -3.53
CA ALA A 219 30.57 18.56 -4.80
C ALA A 219 30.97 19.41 -6.02
N SER A 220 31.41 18.75 -7.10
CA SER A 220 31.47 19.38 -8.43
C SER A 220 30.06 19.66 -8.96
N ASP A 221 29.90 20.63 -9.87
CA ASP A 221 28.57 21.03 -10.38
C ASP A 221 27.77 19.83 -10.94
N ALA A 222 28.42 18.93 -11.69
CA ALA A 222 27.78 17.73 -12.23
C ALA A 222 27.39 16.70 -11.16
N TYR A 223 28.16 16.60 -10.07
CA TYR A 223 27.85 15.70 -8.95
C TYR A 223 26.79 16.28 -8.02
N LYS A 224 26.75 17.61 -7.88
CA LYS A 224 25.79 18.34 -7.04
C LYS A 224 24.34 18.13 -7.50
N ASP A 225 24.08 18.28 -8.80
CA ASP A 225 22.74 18.06 -9.38
C ASP A 225 22.28 16.61 -9.21
N SER A 226 23.22 15.66 -9.26
CA SER A 226 22.96 14.25 -8.99
C SER A 226 22.63 14.04 -7.51
N LEU A 227 23.47 14.52 -6.60
CA LEU A 227 23.33 14.34 -5.15
C LEU A 227 22.03 14.96 -4.63
N GLU A 228 21.64 16.14 -5.12
CA GLU A 228 20.38 16.78 -4.76
C GLU A 228 19.17 15.95 -5.23
N LYS A 229 19.23 15.39 -6.44
CA LYS A 229 18.15 14.56 -6.99
C LYS A 229 18.03 13.19 -6.32
N ILE A 230 19.13 12.60 -5.86
CA ILE A 230 19.11 11.29 -5.20
C ILE A 230 18.72 11.39 -3.72
N SER A 231 19.01 12.53 -3.08
CA SER A 231 18.82 12.68 -1.63
C SER A 231 17.41 13.11 -1.23
N VAL A 232 16.62 13.64 -2.16
CA VAL A 232 15.24 14.05 -1.89
C VAL A 232 14.31 12.87 -2.09
N VAL A 233 13.57 12.51 -1.05
CA VAL A 233 12.44 11.58 -1.15
C VAL A 233 11.24 12.38 -1.66
N SER A 234 10.52 11.84 -2.64
CA SER A 234 9.29 12.47 -3.12
C SER A 234 8.22 11.44 -3.41
N SER A 235 7.00 11.72 -2.94
CA SER A 235 5.80 11.00 -3.32
C SER A 235 4.83 11.96 -3.99
N GLU A 236 4.29 11.58 -5.14
CA GLU A 236 3.31 12.36 -5.88
C GLU A 236 2.15 11.46 -6.28
N GLN A 237 0.94 11.81 -5.82
CA GLN A 237 -0.28 11.10 -6.12
C GLN A 237 -1.29 12.00 -6.81
N THR A 238 -1.76 11.58 -7.98
CA THR A 238 -2.91 12.21 -8.64
C THR A 238 -4.02 11.19 -8.79
N SER A 239 -5.24 11.56 -8.39
CA SER A 239 -6.39 10.69 -8.51
C SER A 239 -7.59 11.43 -9.11
N PHE A 240 -8.45 10.68 -9.79
CA PHE A 240 -9.82 11.12 -10.04
C PHE A 240 -10.78 9.98 -9.72
N ALA A 241 -11.96 10.34 -9.22
CA ALA A 241 -13.00 9.38 -8.88
C ALA A 241 -14.37 9.98 -9.22
N LEU A 242 -15.10 9.28 -10.06
CA LEU A 242 -16.52 9.49 -10.28
C LEU A 242 -17.26 8.40 -9.50
N THR A 243 -17.94 8.78 -8.42
CA THR A 243 -18.45 7.81 -7.43
C THR A 243 -19.97 7.74 -7.45
N ASN A 244 -20.52 6.52 -7.45
CA ASN A 244 -21.96 6.27 -7.30
C ASN A 244 -22.84 7.13 -8.24
N VAL A 245 -22.45 7.17 -9.52
CA VAL A 245 -23.23 7.80 -10.58
C VAL A 245 -24.55 7.06 -10.71
N ARG A 246 -25.66 7.77 -10.52
CA ARG A 246 -26.99 7.18 -10.61
C ARG A 246 -28.02 8.20 -11.05
N VAL A 247 -29.10 7.69 -11.64
CA VAL A 247 -30.27 8.49 -12.05
C VAL A 247 -31.44 8.06 -11.17
N GLY A 248 -31.92 8.94 -10.29
CA GLY A 248 -32.95 8.62 -9.30
C GLY A 248 -34.37 8.47 -9.83
N ILE A 249 -34.56 8.23 -11.13
CA ILE A 249 -35.88 8.06 -11.74
C ILE A 249 -36.33 6.61 -11.54
N ALA A 250 -37.48 6.44 -10.89
CA ALA A 250 -38.14 5.15 -10.69
C ALA A 250 -39.60 5.23 -11.15
N SER A 251 -40.11 4.13 -11.71
CA SER A 251 -41.51 3.98 -12.06
C SER A 251 -42.37 3.85 -10.81
N LYS A 252 -43.66 4.24 -10.88
CA LYS A 252 -44.61 4.09 -9.76
C LYS A 252 -44.70 2.63 -9.30
N ASP A 253 -44.76 1.72 -10.25
CA ASP A 253 -44.57 0.29 -10.04
C ASP A 253 -43.12 -0.02 -10.44
N PRO A 254 -42.24 -0.43 -9.51
CA PRO A 254 -40.82 -0.63 -9.80
C PRO A 254 -40.61 -1.59 -10.97
N MET A 255 -39.85 -1.16 -11.96
CA MET A 255 -39.51 -1.95 -13.14
C MET A 255 -38.03 -2.31 -13.14
N PRO A 256 -37.64 -3.47 -13.70
CA PRO A 256 -36.23 -3.89 -13.71
C PRO A 256 -35.33 -2.93 -14.49
N TYR A 257 -35.87 -2.24 -15.49
CA TYR A 257 -35.14 -1.27 -16.31
C TYR A 257 -35.19 0.17 -15.75
N ASP A 258 -35.77 0.41 -14.57
CA ASP A 258 -35.77 1.74 -13.97
C ASP A 258 -34.32 2.22 -13.76
N PRO A 259 -33.95 3.43 -14.22
CA PRO A 259 -32.59 3.95 -14.08
C PRO A 259 -32.10 3.98 -12.62
N ALA A 260 -33.01 4.11 -11.65
CA ALA A 260 -32.69 4.08 -10.22
C ALA A 260 -32.10 2.75 -9.73
N ASN A 261 -32.27 1.66 -10.49
CA ASN A 261 -31.69 0.37 -10.14
C ASN A 261 -30.20 0.27 -10.48
N PHE A 262 -29.64 1.21 -11.24
CA PHE A 262 -28.27 1.14 -11.74
C PHE A 262 -27.39 2.21 -11.08
N SER A 263 -26.17 1.82 -10.70
CA SER A 263 -25.14 2.77 -10.27
C SER A 263 -23.77 2.39 -10.81
N PHE A 264 -22.97 3.39 -11.14
CA PHE A 264 -21.64 3.23 -11.72
C PHE A 264 -20.61 4.02 -10.93
N SER A 265 -19.42 3.48 -10.74
CA SER A 265 -18.26 4.23 -10.25
C SER A 265 -17.06 3.97 -11.14
N VAL A 266 -16.24 4.98 -11.38
CA VAL A 266 -14.93 4.82 -12.02
C VAL A 266 -13.92 5.64 -11.25
N ALA A 267 -12.74 5.08 -11.00
CA ALA A 267 -11.66 5.79 -10.34
C ALA A 267 -10.32 5.42 -10.97
N PHE A 268 -9.40 6.37 -10.92
CA PHE A 268 -8.02 6.22 -11.35
C PHE A 268 -7.13 6.87 -10.31
N THR A 269 -6.02 6.20 -9.98
CA THR A 269 -4.97 6.75 -9.13
C THR A 269 -3.63 6.48 -9.78
N LYS A 270 -2.79 7.50 -9.87
CA LYS A 270 -1.38 7.39 -10.24
C LYS A 270 -0.55 7.87 -9.07
N ARG A 271 0.34 7.01 -8.59
CA ARG A 271 1.33 7.31 -7.57
C ARG A 271 2.71 7.20 -8.20
N ASN A 272 3.57 8.19 -8.01
CA ASN A 272 4.99 8.09 -8.34
C ASN A 272 5.78 8.38 -7.08
N GLU A 273 6.75 7.54 -6.79
CA GLU A 273 7.65 7.65 -5.66
C GLU A 273 9.10 7.56 -6.15
N HIS A 274 10.01 8.24 -5.46
CA HIS A 274 11.44 8.03 -5.60
C HIS A 274 12.13 8.34 -4.28
N ASP A 275 13.21 7.62 -4.00
CA ASP A 275 14.04 7.78 -2.82
C ASP A 275 15.51 7.49 -3.19
N ILE A 276 16.36 7.27 -2.20
CA ILE A 276 17.77 6.99 -2.41
C ILE A 276 18.02 5.65 -3.13
N ASP A 277 17.22 4.63 -2.87
CA ASP A 277 17.39 3.27 -3.40
C ASP A 277 16.59 3.06 -4.69
N VAL A 278 15.54 3.83 -4.90
CA VAL A 278 14.59 3.70 -6.01
C VAL A 278 14.58 4.98 -6.82
N GLN A 279 15.01 4.87 -8.07
CA GLN A 279 15.01 5.99 -9.00
C GLN A 279 13.61 6.35 -9.49
N TYR A 280 12.75 5.34 -9.62
CA TYR A 280 11.39 5.48 -10.12
C TYR A 280 10.52 4.32 -9.65
N ASP A 281 9.52 4.59 -8.83
CA ASP A 281 8.43 3.68 -8.52
C ASP A 281 7.13 4.33 -9.02
N MET A 282 6.37 3.63 -9.86
CA MET A 282 5.07 4.08 -10.32
C MET A 282 4.02 3.00 -10.14
N THR A 283 2.95 3.36 -9.44
CA THR A 283 1.74 2.56 -9.36
C THR A 283 0.58 3.26 -10.06
N ARG A 284 -0.16 2.54 -10.90
CA ARG A 284 -1.41 2.99 -11.52
C ARG A 284 -2.53 2.03 -11.18
N THR A 285 -3.57 2.54 -10.55
CA THR A 285 -4.77 1.77 -10.20
C THR A 285 -5.96 2.30 -10.96
N TYR A 286 -6.69 1.40 -11.62
CA TYR A 286 -7.96 1.68 -12.31
C TYR A 286 -9.04 0.86 -11.63
N ARG A 287 -10.13 1.52 -11.21
CA ARG A 287 -11.29 0.88 -10.61
C ARG A 287 -12.54 1.18 -11.42
N GLY A 288 -13.36 0.16 -11.62
CA GLY A 288 -14.66 0.27 -12.27
C GLY A 288 -15.69 -0.56 -11.53
N ASP A 289 -16.76 0.08 -11.08
CA ASP A 289 -17.86 -0.57 -10.39
C ASP A 289 -19.15 -0.38 -11.15
N PHE A 290 -19.90 -1.46 -11.30
CA PHE A 290 -21.26 -1.45 -11.77
C PHE A 290 -22.12 -2.22 -10.77
N ASN A 291 -23.20 -1.59 -10.33
CA ASN A 291 -24.18 -2.23 -9.46
C ASN A 291 -25.56 -2.12 -10.06
N TYR A 292 -26.29 -3.22 -10.00
CA TYR A 292 -27.69 -3.35 -10.32
C TYR A 292 -28.42 -3.86 -9.07
N SER A 293 -29.43 -3.13 -8.61
CA SER A 293 -30.21 -3.51 -7.44
C SER A 293 -31.68 -3.25 -7.70
N TYR A 294 -32.43 -4.31 -7.97
CA TYR A 294 -33.86 -4.26 -8.23
C TYR A 294 -34.62 -4.94 -7.09
N SER A 295 -35.50 -4.19 -6.44
CA SER A 295 -36.30 -4.66 -5.32
C SER A 295 -37.80 -4.55 -5.61
N LEU A 296 -38.51 -5.62 -5.27
CA LEU A 296 -39.92 -5.87 -5.57
C LEU A 296 -40.70 -6.18 -4.29
N SER A 297 -41.94 -5.69 -4.27
CA SER A 297 -42.96 -6.12 -3.30
C SER A 297 -44.10 -6.84 -4.04
N PRO A 298 -43.86 -8.08 -4.54
CA PRO A 298 -44.84 -8.78 -5.35
C PRO A 298 -46.10 -9.10 -4.53
N LYS A 299 -47.27 -9.03 -5.17
CA LYS A 299 -48.54 -9.44 -4.55
C LYS A 299 -48.65 -10.97 -4.59
N ALA A 300 -49.07 -11.57 -3.48
CA ALA A 300 -49.26 -13.02 -3.40
C ALA A 300 -50.43 -13.48 -4.28
N LEU A 301 -50.20 -14.49 -5.13
CA LEU A 301 -51.26 -15.19 -5.85
C LEU A 301 -51.84 -16.26 -4.94
N MET A 302 -53.15 -16.15 -4.64
CA MET A 302 -53.87 -17.08 -3.76
C MET A 302 -54.89 -17.90 -4.56
N PRO A 303 -54.49 -19.03 -5.19
CA PRO A 303 -55.33 -19.75 -6.14
C PRO A 303 -56.62 -20.32 -5.54
N PHE A 304 -56.62 -20.66 -4.24
CA PHE A 304 -57.76 -21.31 -3.59
C PHE A 304 -58.63 -20.36 -2.75
N LYS A 305 -58.32 -19.05 -2.68
CA LYS A 305 -59.01 -18.08 -1.81
C LYS A 305 -60.52 -18.04 -2.02
N ASN A 306 -60.97 -18.20 -3.26
CA ASN A 306 -62.38 -18.09 -3.65
C ASN A 306 -63.10 -19.45 -3.78
N SER A 307 -62.43 -20.58 -3.53
CA SER A 307 -63.04 -21.90 -3.67
C SER A 307 -64.08 -22.15 -2.58
N LYS A 308 -65.31 -22.51 -2.98
CA LYS A 308 -66.39 -22.88 -2.04
C LYS A 308 -66.06 -24.16 -1.25
N PHE A 309 -65.29 -25.08 -1.84
CA PHE A 309 -64.90 -26.35 -1.21
C PHE A 309 -63.92 -26.16 -0.05
N PHE A 310 -62.98 -25.22 -0.18
CA PHE A 310 -61.93 -24.99 0.81
C PHE A 310 -62.28 -23.94 1.90
N LYS A 311 -63.48 -23.33 1.85
CA LYS A 311 -63.93 -22.33 2.84
C LYS A 311 -64.23 -22.86 4.25
N THR A 312 -64.25 -24.18 4.44
CA THR A 312 -64.52 -24.76 5.78
C THR A 312 -63.28 -24.70 6.67
N LYS A 313 -63.49 -24.63 8.01
CA LYS A 313 -62.42 -24.48 9.01
C LYS A 313 -61.29 -25.53 8.90
N LYS A 314 -61.61 -26.72 8.36
CA LYS A 314 -60.66 -27.83 8.16
C LYS A 314 -59.68 -27.63 7.00
N TRP A 315 -60.03 -26.83 5.98
CA TRP A 315 -59.23 -26.66 4.76
C TRP A 315 -58.59 -25.26 4.63
N LYS A 316 -58.56 -24.50 5.72
CA LYS A 316 -58.04 -23.12 5.77
C LYS A 316 -56.58 -22.99 5.31
N LEU A 317 -55.79 -24.05 5.44
CA LEU A 317 -54.42 -24.13 4.92
C LEU A 317 -54.35 -23.84 3.41
N PHE A 318 -55.32 -24.37 2.63
CA PHE A 318 -55.36 -24.20 1.19
C PHE A 318 -55.83 -22.80 0.81
N THR A 319 -56.85 -22.24 1.49
CA THR A 319 -57.31 -20.87 1.23
C THR A 319 -56.28 -19.80 1.59
N ASP A 320 -55.42 -20.08 2.56
CA ASP A 320 -54.32 -19.20 2.98
C ASP A 320 -53.04 -19.38 2.15
N PHE A 321 -52.99 -20.42 1.30
CA PHE A 321 -51.85 -20.67 0.45
C PHE A 321 -51.72 -19.55 -0.58
N GLY A 322 -50.63 -18.80 -0.46
CA GLY A 322 -50.25 -17.77 -1.39
C GLY A 322 -48.80 -17.97 -1.79
N PHE A 323 -48.53 -17.92 -3.09
CA PHE A 323 -47.18 -17.95 -3.62
C PHE A 323 -46.87 -16.65 -4.36
N TYR A 324 -45.60 -16.27 -4.36
CA TYR A 324 -45.09 -15.10 -5.04
C TYR A 324 -44.33 -15.59 -6.27
N PRO A 325 -44.81 -15.35 -7.50
CA PRO A 325 -44.21 -15.92 -8.71
C PRO A 325 -42.85 -15.30 -9.07
N MET A 326 -42.51 -14.16 -8.46
CA MET A 326 -41.25 -13.47 -8.69
C MET A 326 -40.49 -13.29 -7.37
N PRO A 327 -39.14 -13.32 -7.42
CA PRO A 327 -38.26 -12.88 -6.34
C PRO A 327 -38.56 -11.48 -5.83
N ASN A 328 -38.19 -11.25 -4.57
CA ASN A 328 -38.28 -9.97 -3.88
C ASN A 328 -37.12 -9.03 -4.23
N SER A 329 -35.95 -9.56 -4.54
CA SER A 329 -34.84 -8.72 -4.96
C SER A 329 -33.86 -9.47 -5.83
N TYR A 330 -33.25 -8.73 -6.74
CA TYR A 330 -32.13 -9.12 -7.58
C TYR A 330 -31.03 -8.08 -7.40
N THR A 331 -29.87 -8.51 -6.92
CA THR A 331 -28.67 -7.68 -6.88
C THR A 331 -27.62 -8.30 -7.79
N PHE A 332 -26.90 -7.46 -8.51
CA PHE A 332 -25.73 -7.84 -9.28
C PHE A 332 -24.68 -6.74 -9.14
N SER A 333 -23.45 -7.11 -8.80
CA SER A 333 -22.33 -6.18 -8.75
C SER A 333 -21.19 -6.72 -9.60
N LEU A 334 -20.61 -5.87 -10.42
CA LEU A 334 -19.37 -6.09 -11.16
C LEU A 334 -18.35 -5.09 -10.62
N ASN A 335 -17.22 -5.56 -10.13
CA ASN A 335 -16.11 -4.74 -9.66
C ASN A 335 -14.87 -5.13 -10.47
N MET A 336 -14.18 -4.15 -11.00
CA MET A 336 -12.97 -4.30 -11.80
C MET A 336 -11.87 -3.49 -11.12
N ASP A 337 -10.74 -4.12 -10.84
CA ASP A 337 -9.58 -3.48 -10.23
C ASP A 337 -8.34 -3.91 -11.01
N ARG A 338 -7.69 -2.93 -11.66
CA ARG A 338 -6.44 -3.11 -12.40
C ARG A 338 -5.35 -2.30 -11.73
N SER A 339 -4.31 -2.96 -11.27
CA SER A 339 -3.08 -2.36 -10.75
C SER A 339 -1.93 -2.64 -11.70
N TYR A 340 -1.15 -1.62 -12.02
CA TYR A 340 0.12 -1.72 -12.72
C TYR A 340 1.19 -1.05 -11.88
N ASN A 341 2.22 -1.80 -11.51
CA ASN A 341 3.37 -1.29 -10.77
C ASN A 341 4.63 -1.40 -11.62
N GLU A 342 5.51 -0.41 -11.53
CA GLU A 342 6.77 -0.35 -12.25
C GLU A 342 7.84 0.24 -11.35
N VAL A 343 8.94 -0.48 -11.15
CA VAL A 343 10.03 -0.11 -10.23
C VAL A 343 11.36 -0.19 -10.95
N LEU A 344 12.13 0.89 -10.86
CA LEU A 344 13.51 0.98 -11.29
C LEU A 344 14.38 1.28 -10.07
N ALA A 345 15.14 0.27 -9.64
CA ALA A 345 16.16 0.43 -8.61
C ALA A 345 17.25 1.42 -9.07
N ARG A 346 17.84 2.11 -8.13
CA ARG A 346 18.94 3.05 -8.37
C ARG A 346 20.27 2.30 -8.25
N GLU A 347 21.11 2.45 -9.26
CA GLU A 347 22.51 2.04 -9.15
C GLU A 347 23.29 3.08 -8.33
N LEU A 348 23.78 2.68 -7.16
CA LEU A 348 24.65 3.49 -6.31
C LEU A 348 26.12 3.09 -6.58
N GLY A 349 26.98 4.07 -6.89
CA GLY A 349 28.44 3.85 -6.91
C GLY A 349 29.15 3.93 -8.26
N SER A 350 28.44 4.14 -9.37
CA SER A 350 29.04 4.44 -10.67
C SER A 350 29.22 5.97 -10.82
N ASP A 351 30.41 6.41 -11.25
CA ASP A 351 30.61 7.81 -11.67
C ASP A 351 29.55 8.11 -12.74
N PRO A 352 28.70 9.15 -12.58
CA PRO A 352 27.64 9.48 -13.54
C PRO A 352 28.15 9.64 -14.97
N THR A 353 29.45 9.87 -15.16
CA THR A 353 30.12 10.00 -16.47
C THR A 353 30.57 8.66 -17.07
N THR A 354 30.56 7.56 -16.30
CA THR A 354 30.98 6.20 -16.70
C THR A 354 29.82 5.22 -16.89
N ILE A 355 28.61 5.58 -16.46
CA ILE A 355 27.40 4.79 -16.73
C ILE A 355 27.21 4.73 -18.24
N THR A 356 27.43 3.55 -18.84
CA THR A 356 27.10 3.39 -20.25
C THR A 356 25.58 3.30 -20.38
N LYS A 357 25.02 3.87 -21.45
CA LYS A 357 23.57 3.83 -21.75
C LYS A 357 22.96 2.41 -21.77
N ARG A 358 23.80 1.37 -21.74
CA ARG A 358 23.42 -0.04 -21.77
C ARG A 358 23.14 -0.61 -20.38
N ASP A 359 23.72 -0.04 -19.31
CA ASP A 359 23.55 -0.51 -17.93
C ASP A 359 22.18 -0.08 -17.35
N LEU A 360 21.62 1.04 -17.82
CA LEU A 360 20.35 1.61 -17.36
C LEU A 360 19.06 0.83 -17.74
N ILE A 361 19.17 -0.21 -18.58
CA ILE A 361 18.00 -0.87 -19.20
C ILE A 361 17.67 -2.23 -18.54
N THR A 362 18.57 -2.81 -17.74
CA THR A 362 18.46 -4.23 -17.36
C THR A 362 17.60 -4.55 -16.13
N ASP A 363 17.28 -3.57 -15.28
CA ASP A 363 16.77 -3.88 -13.92
C ASP A 363 15.37 -3.32 -13.62
N MET A 364 14.64 -2.80 -14.62
CA MET A 364 13.25 -2.38 -14.41
C MET A 364 12.34 -3.60 -14.22
N THR A 365 11.65 -3.63 -13.09
CA THR A 365 10.67 -4.68 -12.76
C THR A 365 9.26 -4.11 -12.84
N TRP A 366 8.29 -4.93 -13.22
CA TRP A 366 6.90 -4.52 -13.30
C TRP A 366 5.97 -5.63 -12.83
N ASP A 367 4.84 -5.23 -12.26
CA ASP A 367 3.76 -6.09 -11.81
C ASP A 367 2.45 -5.63 -12.43
N LYS A 368 1.62 -6.59 -12.85
CA LYS A 368 0.29 -6.35 -13.39
C LYS A 368 -0.68 -7.25 -12.68
N ASN A 369 -1.78 -6.66 -12.23
CA ASN A 369 -2.87 -7.41 -11.64
C ASN A 369 -4.19 -6.82 -12.11
N PHE A 370 -4.97 -7.57 -12.88
CA PHE A 370 -6.28 -7.14 -13.35
C PHE A 370 -7.35 -8.13 -12.91
N ASN A 371 -8.05 -7.78 -11.83
CA ASN A 371 -9.11 -8.59 -11.27
C ASN A 371 -10.49 -8.09 -11.69
N MET A 372 -11.40 -9.04 -11.84
CA MET A 372 -12.82 -8.79 -12.02
C MET A 372 -13.62 -9.69 -11.08
N THR A 373 -14.40 -9.06 -10.19
CA THR A 373 -15.30 -9.72 -9.25
C THR A 373 -16.74 -9.51 -9.67
N ARG A 374 -17.50 -10.58 -9.78
CA ARG A 374 -18.95 -10.56 -10.06
C ARG A 374 -19.68 -11.17 -8.88
N ARG A 375 -20.68 -10.48 -8.35
CA ARG A 375 -21.59 -11.03 -7.33
C ARG A 375 -23.02 -10.91 -7.78
N ALA A 376 -23.84 -11.90 -7.45
CA ALA A 376 -25.28 -11.82 -7.66
C ALA A 376 -26.02 -12.42 -6.46
N ASP A 377 -27.09 -11.76 -6.03
CA ASP A 377 -27.97 -12.27 -4.99
C ASP A 377 -29.43 -12.21 -5.41
N ILE A 378 -30.14 -13.30 -5.16
CA ILE A 378 -31.57 -13.44 -5.42
C ILE A 378 -32.23 -13.80 -4.11
N LYS A 379 -33.18 -12.97 -3.66
CA LYS A 379 -34.01 -13.25 -2.49
C LYS A 379 -35.43 -13.50 -2.95
N TRP A 380 -35.99 -14.66 -2.62
CA TRP A 380 -37.32 -15.07 -3.04
C TRP A 380 -38.12 -15.67 -1.90
N ASN A 381 -39.08 -14.92 -1.40
CA ASN A 381 -40.14 -15.42 -0.54
C ASN A 381 -41.16 -16.17 -1.41
N PHE A 382 -40.85 -17.40 -1.82
CA PHE A 382 -41.72 -18.19 -2.70
C PHE A 382 -43.15 -18.32 -2.16
N THR A 383 -43.29 -18.48 -0.84
CA THR A 383 -44.57 -18.35 -0.13
C THR A 383 -44.36 -17.53 1.14
N LYS A 384 -45.42 -17.29 1.92
CA LYS A 384 -45.28 -16.72 3.28
C LYS A 384 -44.36 -17.55 4.19
N ASN A 385 -44.23 -18.84 3.89
CA ASN A 385 -43.60 -19.84 4.74
C ASN A 385 -42.29 -20.36 4.17
N ILE A 386 -42.07 -20.25 2.85
CA ILE A 386 -40.87 -20.71 2.16
C ILE A 386 -40.11 -19.48 1.68
N LYS A 387 -38.90 -19.28 2.20
CA LYS A 387 -37.98 -18.23 1.73
C LYS A 387 -36.71 -18.86 1.22
N LEU A 388 -36.29 -18.43 0.05
CA LEU A 388 -35.09 -18.84 -0.64
C LEU A 388 -34.16 -17.64 -0.79
N SER A 389 -32.88 -17.81 -0.52
CA SER A 389 -31.84 -16.85 -0.88
C SER A 389 -30.73 -17.59 -1.60
N PHE A 390 -30.34 -17.09 -2.76
CA PHE A 390 -29.22 -17.60 -3.52
C PHE A 390 -28.21 -16.48 -3.72
N ALA A 391 -26.97 -16.66 -3.28
CA ALA A 391 -25.87 -15.74 -3.47
C ALA A 391 -24.76 -16.45 -4.24
N THR A 392 -24.11 -15.74 -5.16
CA THR A 392 -22.95 -16.23 -5.90
C THR A 392 -21.90 -15.13 -6.02
N ALA A 393 -20.62 -15.50 -5.90
CA ALA A 393 -19.49 -14.62 -6.17
C ALA A 393 -18.46 -15.35 -7.03
N MET A 394 -17.98 -14.67 -8.07
CA MET A 394 -16.96 -15.18 -8.99
C MET A 394 -15.86 -14.15 -9.15
N ASN A 395 -14.64 -14.54 -8.78
CA ASN A 395 -13.44 -13.76 -9.01
C ASN A 395 -12.70 -14.36 -10.21
N SER A 396 -12.33 -13.49 -11.13
CA SER A 396 -11.64 -13.84 -12.36
C SER A 396 -10.51 -12.86 -12.61
N GLU A 397 -9.46 -13.35 -13.22
CA GLU A 397 -8.32 -12.59 -13.65
C GLU A 397 -8.48 -12.27 -15.14
N ILE A 398 -8.28 -11.00 -15.52
CA ILE A 398 -8.20 -10.61 -16.92
C ILE A 398 -6.75 -10.82 -17.34
N GLU A 399 -6.51 -11.87 -18.10
CA GLU A 399 -5.19 -12.13 -18.67
C GLU A 399 -4.74 -10.95 -19.55
N GLU A 400 -3.68 -10.28 -19.10
CA GLU A 400 -2.92 -9.32 -19.88
C GLU A 400 -1.66 -10.04 -20.38
N SER A 401 -1.39 -10.01 -21.68
CA SER A 401 -0.26 -10.75 -22.24
C SER A 401 1.08 -10.34 -21.61
N LEU A 402 1.93 -11.34 -21.36
CA LEU A 402 3.27 -11.21 -20.79
C LEU A 402 4.27 -10.48 -21.70
N ALA A 403 3.95 -10.32 -22.99
CA ALA A 403 4.87 -9.65 -23.88
C ALA A 403 4.93 -8.16 -23.52
N PHE A 404 6.17 -7.62 -23.51
CA PHE A 404 6.55 -6.24 -23.21
C PHE A 404 5.39 -5.25 -23.40
N ASN A 405 5.00 -4.43 -22.44
CA ASN A 405 3.88 -3.52 -22.70
C ASN A 405 4.36 -2.38 -23.62
N SER A 406 3.50 -1.92 -24.55
CA SER A 406 3.78 -0.74 -25.37
C SER A 406 4.02 0.54 -24.56
N GLU A 407 3.79 0.53 -23.25
CA GLU A 407 4.14 1.62 -22.32
C GLU A 407 5.65 1.83 -22.18
N TYR A 408 6.49 0.85 -22.55
CA TYR A 408 7.93 1.07 -22.73
C TYR A 408 8.23 2.19 -23.75
N LEU A 409 7.33 2.47 -24.70
CA LEU A 409 7.49 3.55 -25.69
C LEU A 409 7.01 4.91 -25.19
N ASP A 410 6.16 4.95 -24.17
CA ASP A 410 5.64 6.19 -23.55
C ASP A 410 6.49 6.66 -22.36
N LEU A 411 7.58 5.95 -22.06
CA LEU A 411 8.56 6.37 -21.06
C LEU A 411 9.09 7.78 -21.39
N PRO A 412 9.03 8.74 -20.46
CA PRO A 412 9.64 10.07 -20.63
C PRO A 412 11.12 9.98 -21.02
N ARG A 413 11.83 8.98 -20.49
CA ARG A 413 13.23 8.69 -20.83
C ARG A 413 13.41 8.14 -22.25
N MET A 414 12.49 7.33 -22.79
CA MET A 414 12.61 6.85 -24.18
C MET A 414 12.33 7.93 -25.24
N ARG A 415 11.59 9.01 -24.90
CA ARG A 415 11.53 10.21 -25.76
C ARG A 415 12.90 10.89 -25.90
N GLU A 416 13.73 10.82 -24.87
CA GLU A 416 15.11 11.31 -24.86
C GLU A 416 16.05 10.37 -25.65
N TYR A 417 15.84 9.04 -25.53
CA TYR A 417 16.53 8.02 -26.33
C TYR A 417 16.06 7.92 -27.79
N LYS A 418 14.94 8.56 -28.16
CA LYS A 418 14.41 8.60 -29.54
C LYS A 418 15.42 9.16 -30.56
N TYR A 419 16.46 9.84 -30.08
CA TYR A 419 17.59 10.34 -30.88
C TYR A 419 18.70 9.31 -31.16
N ASN A 420 18.78 8.18 -30.44
CA ASN A 420 19.80 7.13 -30.67
C ASN A 420 19.12 5.81 -31.09
N ARG A 421 18.76 5.74 -32.36
CA ARG A 421 17.99 4.69 -33.03
C ARG A 421 18.77 3.36 -33.25
N GLU A 422 19.89 3.14 -32.58
CA GLU A 422 20.89 2.12 -32.98
C GLU A 422 20.84 0.83 -32.15
N TYR A 423 20.10 0.77 -31.04
CA TYR A 423 20.06 -0.42 -30.15
C TYR A 423 18.67 -0.98 -29.85
N ILE A 424 17.61 -0.44 -30.44
CA ILE A 424 16.32 -1.13 -30.49
C ILE A 424 16.43 -2.08 -31.70
N TYR A 425 16.41 -3.39 -31.44
CA TYR A 425 16.36 -4.44 -32.46
C TYR A 425 15.47 -4.03 -33.64
N ASP A 426 15.85 -4.45 -34.84
CA ASP A 426 15.28 -4.25 -36.19
C ASP A 426 13.79 -4.65 -36.33
N LEU A 427 12.96 -4.20 -35.40
CA LEU A 427 11.52 -4.23 -35.46
C LEU A 427 11.12 -3.01 -36.26
N ARG A 428 10.81 -3.23 -37.54
CA ARG A 428 10.14 -2.22 -38.37
C ARG A 428 8.99 -1.62 -37.56
N GLU A 429 8.79 -0.32 -37.64
CA GLU A 429 7.75 0.43 -36.90
C GLU A 429 6.34 -0.22 -37.03
N ASP A 430 6.11 -0.88 -38.17
CA ASP A 430 4.92 -1.69 -38.47
C ASP A 430 4.75 -2.91 -37.55
N SER A 431 5.84 -3.58 -37.16
CA SER A 431 5.83 -4.77 -36.31
C SER A 431 5.54 -4.45 -34.84
N ILE A 432 6.08 -3.34 -34.32
CA ILE A 432 5.78 -2.82 -32.96
C ILE A 432 4.31 -2.40 -32.88
N THR A 433 3.81 -1.74 -33.92
CA THR A 433 2.42 -1.29 -34.01
C THR A 433 1.45 -2.47 -34.12
N GLN A 434 1.77 -3.49 -34.91
CA GLN A 434 0.95 -4.70 -35.04
C GLN A 434 0.91 -5.47 -33.72
N TRP A 435 2.05 -5.66 -33.08
CA TRP A 435 2.13 -6.34 -31.81
C TRP A 435 1.39 -5.61 -30.67
N ALA A 436 1.46 -4.27 -30.62
CA ALA A 436 0.67 -3.49 -29.66
C ALA A 436 -0.84 -3.62 -29.90
N LYS A 437 -1.28 -3.81 -31.16
CA LYS A 437 -2.68 -4.13 -31.48
C LYS A 437 -3.04 -5.53 -30.98
N ASP A 438 -2.22 -6.54 -31.27
CA ASP A 438 -2.47 -7.92 -30.86
C ASP A 438 -2.57 -8.05 -29.32
N LEU A 439 -1.78 -7.26 -28.57
CA LEU A 439 -1.85 -7.15 -27.11
C LEU A 439 -3.19 -6.55 -26.61
N ARG A 440 -3.62 -5.45 -27.25
CA ARG A 440 -4.91 -4.82 -26.93
C ARG A 440 -6.07 -5.74 -27.27
N GLU A 441 -5.98 -6.44 -28.39
CA GLU A 441 -7.01 -7.40 -28.82
C GLU A 441 -7.09 -8.62 -27.90
N SER A 442 -5.96 -9.18 -27.45
CA SER A 442 -5.95 -10.29 -26.49
C SER A 442 -6.51 -9.89 -25.12
N THR A 443 -6.10 -8.73 -24.60
CA THR A 443 -6.63 -8.18 -23.34
C THR A 443 -8.12 -7.89 -23.46
N LEU A 444 -8.56 -7.28 -24.56
CA LEU A 444 -9.98 -7.03 -24.83
C LEU A 444 -10.76 -8.34 -24.96
N LYS A 445 -10.18 -9.36 -25.60
CA LYS A 445 -10.81 -10.69 -25.70
C LYS A 445 -10.96 -11.33 -24.33
N SER A 446 -9.93 -11.28 -23.48
CA SER A 446 -9.99 -11.75 -22.08
C SER A 446 -11.06 -10.99 -21.29
N PHE A 447 -11.11 -9.67 -21.43
CA PHE A 447 -12.12 -8.80 -20.83
C PHE A 447 -13.54 -9.15 -21.29
N LEU A 448 -13.78 -9.29 -22.60
CA LEU A 448 -15.08 -9.65 -23.18
C LEU A 448 -15.49 -11.09 -22.85
N ALA A 449 -14.52 -12.00 -22.69
CA ALA A 449 -14.74 -13.35 -22.17
C ALA A 449 -14.96 -13.35 -20.65
N ALA A 450 -14.90 -12.19 -20.01
CA ALA A 450 -15.13 -12.00 -18.59
C ALA A 450 -14.09 -12.74 -17.72
N GLY A 451 -12.83 -12.71 -18.16
CA GLY A 451 -11.66 -13.22 -17.46
C GLY A 451 -11.64 -14.73 -17.26
N GLU A 452 -10.50 -15.22 -16.79
CA GLU A 452 -10.35 -16.61 -16.35
C GLU A 452 -10.71 -16.72 -14.86
N PRO A 453 -11.73 -17.48 -14.47
CA PRO A 453 -12.12 -17.64 -13.07
C PRO A 453 -11.01 -18.33 -12.25
N TYR A 454 -10.71 -17.79 -11.07
CA TYR A 454 -9.80 -18.44 -10.11
C TYR A 454 -10.46 -18.76 -8.77
N ASN A 455 -11.59 -18.11 -8.47
CA ASN A 455 -12.37 -18.39 -7.27
C ASN A 455 -13.86 -18.23 -7.57
N TYR A 456 -14.65 -19.13 -7.02
CA TYR A 456 -16.09 -19.16 -7.17
C TYR A 456 -16.76 -19.68 -5.90
N SER A 457 -17.78 -18.98 -5.44
CA SER A 457 -18.57 -19.37 -4.26
C SER A 457 -20.05 -19.22 -4.53
N GLN A 458 -20.85 -20.16 -4.02
CA GLN A 458 -22.30 -20.11 -4.05
C GLN A 458 -22.87 -20.48 -2.68
N GLN A 459 -23.92 -19.79 -2.29
CA GLN A 459 -24.70 -20.12 -1.11
C GLN A 459 -26.19 -20.13 -1.44
N LEU A 460 -26.84 -21.26 -1.13
CA LEU A 460 -28.27 -21.43 -1.19
C LEU A 460 -28.82 -21.62 0.23
N ASN A 461 -29.67 -20.71 0.69
CA ASN A 461 -30.44 -20.89 1.92
C ASN A 461 -31.91 -21.06 1.58
N ILE A 462 -32.54 -22.08 2.15
CA ILE A 462 -33.97 -22.33 2.10
C ILE A 462 -34.48 -22.40 3.53
N SER A 463 -35.47 -21.59 3.86
CA SER A 463 -36.17 -21.66 5.15
C SER A 463 -37.63 -22.00 4.91
N TYR A 464 -38.16 -22.94 5.69
CA TYR A 464 -39.54 -23.38 5.64
C TYR A 464 -40.17 -23.39 7.03
N ALA A 465 -41.04 -22.41 7.27
CA ALA A 465 -41.95 -22.42 8.41
C ALA A 465 -43.11 -23.38 8.11
N ILE A 466 -43.03 -24.60 8.63
CA ILE A 466 -44.01 -25.65 8.32
C ILE A 466 -45.36 -25.24 8.92
N PRO A 467 -46.44 -25.07 8.12
CA PRO A 467 -47.74 -24.62 8.61
C PRO A 467 -48.52 -25.73 9.33
N ILE A 468 -47.83 -26.59 10.09
CA ILE A 468 -48.46 -27.66 10.87
C ILE A 468 -49.42 -27.09 11.91
N ASN A 469 -49.11 -25.91 12.45
CA ASN A 469 -49.96 -25.17 13.37
C ASN A 469 -51.30 -24.69 12.76
N LYS A 470 -51.45 -24.71 11.43
CA LYS A 470 -52.72 -24.40 10.77
C LYS A 470 -53.69 -25.58 10.75
N ILE A 471 -53.21 -26.79 11.06
CA ILE A 471 -54.03 -27.98 11.18
C ILE A 471 -54.59 -28.01 12.60
N SER A 472 -55.92 -28.01 12.75
CA SER A 472 -56.59 -27.87 14.06
C SER A 472 -56.21 -28.94 15.10
N ALA A 473 -55.67 -30.09 14.69
CA ALA A 473 -55.18 -31.12 15.61
C ALA A 473 -53.75 -30.86 16.13
N PHE A 474 -53.01 -29.96 15.47
CA PHE A 474 -51.57 -29.74 15.69
C PHE A 474 -51.22 -28.25 15.87
N ASP A 475 -52.19 -27.40 16.22
CA ASP A 475 -51.99 -25.95 16.48
C ASP A 475 -51.11 -25.64 17.70
N TRP A 476 -50.83 -26.64 18.53
CA TRP A 476 -49.86 -26.62 19.62
C TRP A 476 -48.42 -26.91 19.17
N ILE A 477 -48.19 -27.26 17.90
CA ILE A 477 -46.87 -27.58 17.34
C ILE A 477 -46.41 -26.44 16.43
N THR A 478 -45.24 -25.87 16.68
CA THR A 478 -44.54 -25.00 15.73
C THR A 478 -43.32 -25.74 15.19
N ALA A 479 -43.18 -25.84 13.87
CA ALA A 479 -42.05 -26.51 13.25
C ALA A 479 -41.41 -25.62 12.18
N ASN A 480 -40.08 -25.50 12.24
CA ASN A 480 -39.27 -24.79 11.26
C ASN A 480 -38.22 -25.75 10.71
N ALA A 481 -37.93 -25.65 9.43
CA ALA A 481 -36.82 -26.33 8.80
C ALA A 481 -35.99 -25.33 8.01
N SER A 482 -34.68 -25.51 7.99
CA SER A 482 -33.78 -24.74 7.13
C SER A 482 -32.76 -25.66 6.47
N TYR A 483 -32.42 -25.33 5.23
CA TYR A 483 -31.36 -25.96 4.46
C TYR A 483 -30.38 -24.87 4.01
N THR A 484 -29.09 -25.10 4.25
CA THR A 484 -28.01 -24.28 3.72
C THR A 484 -27.07 -25.16 2.91
N GLY A 485 -26.90 -24.83 1.63
CA GLY A 485 -25.90 -25.44 0.75
C GLY A 485 -24.86 -24.40 0.39
N ASN A 486 -23.58 -24.69 0.64
CA ASN A 486 -22.45 -23.90 0.19
C ASN A 486 -21.65 -24.72 -0.83
N TYR A 487 -21.19 -24.06 -1.89
CA TYR A 487 -20.27 -24.60 -2.89
C TYR A 487 -19.14 -23.60 -3.08
N ASP A 488 -17.91 -24.06 -2.91
CA ASP A 488 -16.72 -23.24 -3.10
C ASP A 488 -15.77 -23.96 -4.05
N TRP A 489 -15.24 -23.25 -5.04
CA TRP A 489 -14.22 -23.73 -5.95
C TRP A 489 -13.07 -22.74 -6.05
N GLN A 490 -11.84 -23.25 -6.03
CA GLN A 490 -10.62 -22.48 -6.18
C GLN A 490 -9.72 -23.16 -7.21
N ARG A 491 -9.25 -22.38 -8.18
CA ARG A 491 -8.29 -22.81 -9.19
C ARG A 491 -6.95 -23.13 -8.53
N GLY A 492 -6.34 -24.25 -8.91
CA GLY A 492 -4.99 -24.61 -8.50
C GLY A 492 -3.94 -23.65 -9.06
N VAL A 493 -2.77 -23.58 -8.42
CA VAL A 493 -1.65 -22.77 -8.91
C VAL A 493 -0.94 -23.51 -10.06
N THR A 494 -0.73 -22.81 -11.17
CA THR A 494 0.08 -23.33 -12.30
C THR A 494 1.56 -23.04 -12.05
N ILE A 495 2.36 -24.06 -11.78
CA ILE A 495 3.79 -23.92 -11.50
C ILE A 495 4.64 -23.98 -12.78
N ASN A 496 4.21 -24.73 -13.81
CA ASN A 496 4.92 -24.81 -15.09
C ASN A 496 3.93 -24.94 -16.27
N PRO A 497 3.77 -23.90 -17.11
CA PRO A 497 2.79 -23.89 -18.20
C PRO A 497 3.08 -24.92 -19.30
N ASN A 498 4.32 -25.44 -19.40
CA ASN A 498 4.74 -26.29 -20.53
C ASN A 498 4.92 -27.77 -20.19
N THR A 499 4.91 -28.18 -18.92
CA THR A 499 5.24 -29.58 -18.57
C THR A 499 4.35 -30.25 -17.53
N TYR A 500 3.60 -29.53 -16.69
CA TYR A 500 2.70 -30.17 -15.72
C TYR A 500 1.52 -29.26 -15.36
N THR A 501 0.33 -29.55 -15.91
CA THR A 501 -0.94 -29.09 -15.32
C THR A 501 -1.25 -29.99 -14.12
N SER A 502 -0.67 -29.70 -12.96
CA SER A 502 -1.28 -30.21 -11.73
C SER A 502 -2.60 -29.46 -11.54
N ASN A 503 -3.71 -30.03 -11.99
CA ASN A 503 -5.06 -29.59 -11.63
C ASN A 503 -5.26 -29.80 -10.12
N ASN A 504 -4.67 -28.92 -9.31
CA ASN A 504 -4.85 -28.85 -7.86
C ASN A 504 -6.06 -27.97 -7.51
N ASP A 505 -7.11 -28.03 -8.34
CA ASP A 505 -8.36 -27.35 -8.05
C ASP A 505 -8.95 -27.93 -6.77
N ILE A 506 -9.44 -27.06 -5.90
CA ILE A 506 -10.12 -27.45 -4.68
C ILE A 506 -11.58 -27.10 -4.85
N ALA A 507 -12.45 -28.10 -4.71
CA ALA A 507 -13.89 -27.90 -4.64
C ALA A 507 -14.41 -28.45 -3.31
N ASP A 508 -15.17 -27.64 -2.57
CA ASP A 508 -15.82 -28.02 -1.34
C ASP A 508 -17.33 -27.81 -1.45
N SER A 509 -18.10 -28.68 -0.81
CA SER A 509 -19.55 -28.65 -0.80
C SER A 509 -20.07 -29.00 0.58
N LYS A 510 -20.55 -27.99 1.30
CA LYS A 510 -21.12 -28.17 2.65
C LYS A 510 -22.63 -28.06 2.60
N ARG A 511 -23.31 -28.98 3.28
CA ARG A 511 -24.77 -29.01 3.39
C ARG A 511 -25.15 -29.11 4.86
N SER A 512 -26.02 -28.21 5.31
CA SER A 512 -26.55 -28.20 6.67
C SER A 512 -28.07 -28.27 6.61
N TRP A 513 -28.64 -29.17 7.40
CA TRP A 513 -30.08 -29.28 7.63
C TRP A 513 -30.33 -29.00 9.11
N ASN A 514 -31.14 -27.99 9.40
CA ASN A 514 -31.57 -27.69 10.76
C ASN A 514 -33.09 -27.78 10.83
N GLY A 515 -33.61 -28.30 11.93
CA GLY A 515 -35.03 -28.44 12.17
C GLY A 515 -35.33 -28.16 13.64
N ASP A 516 -36.26 -27.25 13.87
CA ASP A 516 -36.69 -26.85 15.22
C ASP A 516 -38.17 -27.13 15.37
N VAL A 517 -38.52 -27.97 16.33
CA VAL A 517 -39.91 -28.28 16.68
C VAL A 517 -40.16 -27.84 18.12
N ARG A 518 -41.13 -26.94 18.30
CA ARG A 518 -41.56 -26.45 19.61
C ARG A 518 -42.98 -26.91 19.88
N PHE A 519 -43.16 -27.51 21.04
CA PHE A 519 -44.46 -27.95 21.55
C PHE A 519 -44.96 -26.97 22.61
N ASN A 520 -46.13 -26.39 22.41
CA ASN A 520 -46.82 -25.60 23.42
C ASN A 520 -47.80 -26.50 24.20
N MET A 521 -47.34 -27.00 25.35
CA MET A 521 -48.11 -27.95 26.15
C MET A 521 -49.35 -27.31 26.78
N GLU A 522 -49.35 -26.01 27.05
CA GLU A 522 -50.54 -25.31 27.58
C GLU A 522 -51.71 -25.38 26.57
N THR A 523 -51.44 -25.14 25.29
CA THR A 523 -52.44 -25.25 24.24
C THR A 523 -52.91 -26.69 24.01
N LEU A 524 -52.02 -27.67 24.22
CA LEU A 524 -52.34 -29.09 24.12
C LEU A 524 -53.24 -29.56 25.28
N TYR A 525 -52.90 -29.21 26.51
CA TYR A 525 -53.66 -29.59 27.70
C TYR A 525 -55.06 -28.98 27.70
N ASN A 526 -55.20 -27.72 27.29
CA ASN A 526 -56.51 -27.07 27.12
C ASN A 526 -57.43 -27.75 26.08
N LYS A 527 -56.94 -28.72 25.29
CA LYS A 527 -57.73 -29.47 24.29
C LYS A 527 -58.11 -30.88 24.72
N SER A 528 -57.44 -31.45 25.71
CA SER A 528 -57.74 -32.79 26.22
C SER A 528 -58.56 -32.64 27.48
N SER A 529 -59.74 -33.26 27.56
CA SER A 529 -60.48 -33.35 28.83
C SER A 529 -59.93 -34.43 29.77
N TYR A 530 -58.87 -35.12 29.37
CA TYR A 530 -58.23 -36.25 30.07
C TYR A 530 -56.79 -35.94 30.56
N LEU A 531 -56.19 -34.83 30.11
CA LEU A 531 -54.88 -34.31 30.55
C LEU A 531 -55.11 -32.94 31.17
#